data_AF-A0A969SUX4-F1
#
_entry.id   AF-A0A969SUX4-F1
#
_cell.length_a   1.000
_cell.length_b   1.000
_cell.length_c   1.000
_cell.angle_alpha   90.00
_cell.angle_beta   90.00
_cell.angle_gamma   90.00
#
_symmetry.space_group_name_H-M   'P 1'
#
loop_
_entity.id
_entity.type
_entity.pdbx_description
1 polymer ?
#
loop_
_entity_poly.entity_id
_entity_poly.type
_entity_poly.pdbx_seq_one_letter_code
_entity_poly.pdbx_strand_id
1 'polypeptide(L)'
;MKRLRTDLEGREAIADYLQAEFPFLEDTGVLSPYPGGRSAGLQRLEQFQLEKYGKQRNFLDGEVGRLSPYISRGCMELEEVRQWALKRGKSNSVEKFVSELAWRAFFHLVYEEEGDRILKDMEKPKVSMRQHQTTLPEDIANGETGIPSMDTFIAMLKQTGYLHNHARMYLASYIVHFRRVSWRAGADWMYGLLIDGDFASNHLSWQWVASTFSHKPYIFNRENLE
;
A
#
# COMPACT_ATOMS: atom_id res chain seq x y z
N MET A 1 9.86 25.65 9.87
CA MET A 1 9.47 24.23 10.13
C MET A 1 10.12 23.82 11.44
N LYS A 2 9.34 23.34 12.44
CA LYS A 2 9.89 22.90 13.74
C LYS A 2 10.79 21.69 13.50
N ARG A 3 12.03 21.71 14.01
CA ARG A 3 12.93 20.56 13.94
C ARG A 3 12.56 19.59 15.04
N LEU A 4 12.24 18.35 14.69
CA LEU A 4 11.93 17.31 15.66
C LEU A 4 13.20 16.83 16.38
N ARG A 5 13.04 16.36 17.62
CA ARG A 5 14.10 15.72 18.40
C ARG A 5 14.60 14.45 17.71
N THR A 6 15.91 14.22 17.78
CA THR A 6 16.58 13.04 17.21
C THR A 6 17.44 12.31 18.23
N ASP A 7 17.44 12.77 19.48
CA ASP A 7 18.24 12.28 20.61
C ASP A 7 17.44 11.34 21.52
N LEU A 8 16.22 10.96 21.13
CA LEU A 8 15.38 10.04 21.88
C LEU A 8 15.79 8.59 21.60
N GLU A 9 16.01 7.84 22.69
CA GLU A 9 16.33 6.41 22.62
C GLU A 9 15.08 5.58 22.86
N GLY A 10 14.86 4.58 22.00
CA GLY A 10 13.72 3.67 22.12
C GLY A 10 12.45 4.18 21.44
N ARG A 11 11.64 3.23 20.98
CA ARG A 11 10.44 3.53 20.17
C ARG A 11 9.30 4.12 20.99
N GLU A 12 9.21 3.73 22.26
CA GLU A 12 8.20 4.23 23.20
C GLU A 12 8.43 5.71 23.50
N ALA A 13 9.67 6.10 23.85
CA ALA A 13 10.01 7.50 24.07
C ALA A 13 9.77 8.39 22.84
N ILE A 14 10.02 7.86 21.63
CA ILE A 14 9.69 8.56 20.38
C ILE A 14 8.18 8.71 20.23
N ALA A 15 7.40 7.65 20.49
CA ALA A 15 5.94 7.70 20.41
C ALA A 15 5.34 8.68 21.41
N ASP A 16 5.76 8.65 22.67
CA ASP A 16 5.32 9.57 23.72
C ASP A 16 5.62 11.02 23.35
N TYR A 17 6.82 11.29 22.83
CA TYR A 17 7.20 12.60 22.33
C TYR A 17 6.32 13.04 21.15
N LEU A 18 6.06 12.16 20.19
CA LEU A 18 5.20 12.48 19.05
C LEU A 18 3.75 12.73 19.50
N GLN A 19 3.22 11.98 20.46
CA GLN A 19 1.88 12.19 20.99
C GLN A 19 1.76 13.54 21.72
N ALA A 20 2.78 13.92 22.49
CA ALA A 20 2.82 15.22 23.16
C ALA A 20 2.96 16.39 22.17
N GLU A 21 3.75 16.20 21.11
CA GLU A 21 4.01 17.22 20.08
C GLU A 21 2.87 17.38 19.08
N PHE A 22 2.17 16.29 18.79
CA PHE A 22 1.09 16.22 17.82
C PHE A 22 -0.16 15.61 18.47
N PRO A 23 -0.83 16.34 19.39
CA PRO A 23 -1.97 15.82 20.14
C PRO A 23 -3.20 15.52 19.29
N PHE A 24 -3.19 15.90 18.01
CA PHE A 24 -4.22 15.54 17.03
C PHE A 24 -4.01 14.15 16.41
N LEU A 25 -2.85 13.52 16.63
CA LEU A 25 -2.64 12.14 16.19
C LEU A 25 -3.47 11.21 17.08
N GLU A 26 -4.19 10.31 16.42
CA GLU A 26 -4.89 9.22 17.09
C GLU A 26 -3.86 8.21 17.63
N ASP A 27 -3.88 8.00 18.94
CA ASP A 27 -3.09 6.94 19.57
C ASP A 27 -3.83 5.62 19.42
N THR A 28 -3.29 4.74 18.57
CA THR A 28 -3.82 3.39 18.36
C THR A 28 -3.47 2.44 19.50
N GLY A 29 -2.65 2.87 20.47
CA GLY A 29 -2.14 2.06 21.58
C GLY A 29 -1.14 0.98 21.14
N VAL A 30 -0.77 0.94 19.86
CA VAL A 30 0.08 -0.09 19.27
C VAL A 30 1.14 0.55 18.39
N LEU A 31 2.41 0.29 18.72
CA LEU A 31 3.52 0.70 17.87
C LEU A 31 3.50 -0.09 16.57
N SER A 32 3.71 0.61 15.44
CA SER A 32 3.81 -0.03 14.13
C SER A 32 4.84 -1.18 14.15
N PRO A 33 4.59 -2.32 13.50
CA PRO A 33 5.58 -3.40 13.41
C PRO A 33 6.78 -3.07 12.49
N TYR A 34 6.80 -1.87 11.90
CA TYR A 34 7.87 -1.39 11.03
C TYR A 34 8.63 -0.25 11.73
N PRO A 35 9.80 -0.54 12.34
CA PRO A 35 10.70 0.51 12.82
C PRO A 35 11.09 1.44 11.67
N GLY A 36 11.06 2.75 11.88
CA GLY A 36 11.42 3.72 10.84
C GLY A 36 12.93 3.84 10.60
N GLY A 37 13.29 4.52 9.51
CA GLY A 37 14.66 4.92 9.21
C GLY A 37 15.45 3.94 8.33
N ARG A 38 16.56 4.45 7.78
CA ARG A 38 17.42 3.72 6.82
C ARG A 38 18.00 2.43 7.39
N SER A 39 18.49 2.45 8.63
CA SER A 39 19.10 1.27 9.24
C SER A 39 18.12 0.10 9.36
N ALA A 40 16.87 0.38 9.74
CA ALA A 40 15.81 -0.64 9.80
C ALA A 40 15.44 -1.16 8.39
N GLY A 41 15.42 -0.29 7.38
CA GLY A 41 15.20 -0.67 5.99
C GLY A 41 16.31 -1.58 5.43
N LEU A 42 17.58 -1.27 5.71
CA LEU A 42 18.72 -2.10 5.33
C LEU A 42 18.68 -3.47 6.02
N GLN A 43 18.40 -3.49 7.33
CA GLN A 43 18.23 -4.75 8.06
C GLN A 43 17.10 -5.60 7.47
N ARG A 44 15.97 -4.97 7.10
CA ARG A 44 14.86 -5.65 6.43
C ARG A 44 15.28 -6.21 5.07
N LEU A 45 16.03 -5.45 4.29
CA LEU A 45 16.56 -5.87 2.99
C LEU A 45 17.51 -7.06 3.13
N GLU A 46 18.38 -7.06 4.13
CA GLU A 46 19.30 -8.18 4.40
C GLU A 46 18.55 -9.47 4.77
N GLN A 47 17.45 -9.36 5.51
CA GLN A 47 16.61 -10.50 5.93
C GLN A 47 15.70 -11.02 4.80
N PHE A 48 15.55 -10.27 3.71
CA PHE A 48 14.62 -10.62 2.64
C PHE A 48 15.11 -11.84 1.82
N GLN A 49 14.32 -12.92 1.89
CA GLN A 49 14.54 -14.17 1.16
C GLN A 49 14.02 -14.09 -0.28
N LEU A 50 14.72 -13.31 -1.11
CA LEU A 50 14.33 -13.01 -2.49
C LEU A 50 14.05 -14.27 -3.33
N GLU A 51 14.76 -15.37 -3.12
CA GLU A 51 14.58 -16.63 -3.83
C GLU A 51 13.16 -17.20 -3.70
N LYS A 52 12.48 -16.94 -2.57
CA LYS A 52 11.09 -17.38 -2.33
C LYS A 52 10.05 -16.48 -2.99
N TYR A 53 10.39 -15.22 -3.26
CA TYR A 53 9.48 -14.17 -3.73
C TYR A 53 8.63 -14.62 -4.94
N GLY A 54 9.28 -15.16 -5.97
CA GLY A 54 8.60 -15.47 -7.23
C GLY A 54 7.52 -16.54 -7.12
N LYS A 55 7.58 -17.39 -6.09
CA LYS A 55 6.57 -18.41 -5.76
C LYS A 55 5.58 -17.93 -4.71
N GLN A 56 6.02 -17.07 -3.78
CA GLN A 56 5.24 -16.73 -2.58
C GLN A 56 4.50 -15.39 -2.64
N ARG A 57 4.86 -14.47 -3.54
CA ARG A 57 4.33 -13.08 -3.57
C ARG A 57 2.81 -12.91 -3.68
N ASN A 58 2.10 -14.00 -4.01
CA ASN A 58 0.65 -14.01 -4.19
C ASN A 58 -0.10 -14.52 -2.96
N PHE A 59 0.61 -15.09 -1.97
CA PHE A 59 0.04 -15.57 -0.73
C PHE A 59 0.14 -14.49 0.34
N LEU A 60 -0.91 -14.32 1.15
CA LEU A 60 -0.98 -13.24 2.15
C LEU A 60 0.13 -13.32 3.22
N ASP A 61 0.58 -14.53 3.52
CA ASP A 61 1.68 -14.87 4.43
C ASP A 61 3.03 -15.06 3.73
N GLY A 62 3.08 -14.85 2.41
CA GLY A 62 4.26 -15.06 1.59
C GLY A 62 5.39 -14.08 1.85
N GLU A 63 6.60 -14.49 1.50
CA GLU A 63 7.78 -13.63 1.56
C GLU A 63 7.73 -12.54 0.47
N VAL A 64 7.53 -11.29 0.91
CA VAL A 64 7.39 -10.10 0.04
C VAL A 64 8.36 -8.97 0.38
N GLY A 65 9.31 -9.19 1.29
CA GLY A 65 10.35 -8.23 1.67
C GLY A 65 9.85 -7.07 2.54
N ARG A 66 8.61 -6.59 2.35
CA ARG A 66 7.98 -5.51 3.12
C ARG A 66 8.87 -4.25 3.19
N LEU A 67 9.45 -3.89 2.05
CA LEU A 67 10.39 -2.77 1.90
C LEU A 67 9.69 -1.43 1.57
N SER A 68 8.43 -1.46 1.15
CA SER A 68 7.67 -0.28 0.74
C SER A 68 7.60 0.84 1.80
N PRO A 69 7.53 0.59 3.13
CA PRO A 69 7.55 1.67 4.13
C PRO A 69 8.85 2.48 4.12
N TYR A 70 9.96 1.88 3.71
CA TYR A 70 11.27 2.54 3.68
C TYR A 70 11.50 3.26 2.36
N ILE A 71 11.11 2.63 1.25
CA ILE A 71 11.27 3.18 -0.10
C ILE A 71 10.38 4.42 -0.28
N SER A 72 9.09 4.34 0.08
CA SER A 72 8.14 5.46 -0.08
C SER A 72 8.50 6.70 0.75
N ARG A 73 9.31 6.53 1.81
CA ARG A 73 9.76 7.60 2.71
C ARG A 73 11.20 8.05 2.46
N GLY A 74 11.81 7.61 1.36
CA GLY A 74 13.19 8.00 1.00
C GLY A 74 14.26 7.50 1.97
N CYS A 75 13.95 6.52 2.83
CA CYS A 75 14.95 5.89 3.67
C CYS A 75 15.89 4.98 2.85
N MET A 76 15.38 4.49 1.72
CA MET A 76 16.10 3.64 0.77
C MET A 76 15.78 4.07 -0.65
N GLU A 77 16.80 4.07 -1.50
CA GLU A 77 16.64 4.38 -2.92
C GLU A 77 16.16 3.15 -3.69
N LEU A 78 15.28 3.36 -4.68
CA LEU A 78 14.76 2.27 -5.50
C LEU A 78 15.89 1.55 -6.27
N GLU A 79 16.87 2.32 -6.77
CA GLU A 79 18.03 1.80 -7.49
C GLU A 79 18.93 0.94 -6.59
N GLU A 80 19.11 1.32 -5.32
CA GLU A 80 19.88 0.55 -4.35
C GLU A 80 19.26 -0.85 -4.15
N VAL A 81 17.94 -0.90 -3.96
CA VAL A 81 17.18 -2.16 -3.79
C VAL A 81 17.23 -3.00 -5.07
N ARG A 82 17.13 -2.37 -6.24
CA ARG A 82 17.25 -3.05 -7.54
C ARG A 82 18.63 -3.69 -7.72
N GLN A 83 19.70 -2.95 -7.44
CA GLN A 83 21.07 -3.45 -7.54
C GLN A 83 21.34 -4.60 -6.57
N TRP A 84 20.82 -4.50 -5.34
CA TRP A 84 20.87 -5.58 -4.37
C TRP A 84 20.20 -6.87 -4.90
N ALA A 85 19.06 -6.75 -5.59
CA ALA A 85 18.37 -7.88 -6.17
C ALA A 85 19.15 -8.49 -7.34
N LEU A 86 19.67 -7.65 -8.25
CA LEU A 86 20.41 -8.11 -9.43
C LEU A 86 21.74 -8.81 -9.09
N LYS A 87 22.39 -8.43 -7.98
CA LYS A 87 23.60 -9.11 -7.48
C LYS A 87 23.36 -10.58 -7.09
N ARG A 88 22.11 -11.01 -6.90
CA ARG A 88 21.74 -12.41 -6.63
C ARG A 88 21.60 -13.27 -7.90
N GLY A 89 21.96 -12.70 -9.05
CA GLY A 89 21.98 -13.41 -10.33
C GLY A 89 20.63 -13.37 -11.05
N LYS A 90 20.51 -14.21 -12.07
CA LYS A 90 19.30 -14.31 -12.90
C LYS A 90 18.42 -15.44 -12.38
N SER A 91 17.25 -15.10 -11.88
CA SER A 91 16.21 -16.06 -11.52
C SER A 91 14.83 -15.45 -11.75
N ASN A 92 13.81 -16.29 -11.90
CA ASN A 92 12.42 -15.84 -11.99
C ASN A 92 11.98 -14.99 -10.78
N SER A 93 12.53 -15.26 -9.58
CA SER A 93 12.22 -14.44 -8.40
C SER A 93 12.85 -13.05 -8.47
N VAL A 94 14.09 -12.95 -8.96
CA VAL A 94 14.77 -11.65 -9.19
C VAL A 94 14.03 -10.85 -10.26
N GLU A 95 13.68 -11.48 -11.39
CA GLU A 95 12.95 -10.83 -12.48
C GLU A 95 11.61 -10.28 -11.99
N LYS A 96 10.78 -11.12 -11.36
CA LYS A 96 9.49 -10.69 -10.81
C LYS A 96 9.65 -9.56 -9.79
N PHE A 97 10.62 -9.64 -8.89
CA PHE A 97 10.83 -8.59 -7.89
C PHE A 97 11.24 -7.26 -8.55
N VAL A 98 12.16 -7.29 -9.50
CA VAL A 98 12.58 -6.09 -10.26
C VAL A 98 11.42 -5.52 -11.08
N SER A 99 10.56 -6.35 -11.67
CA SER A 99 9.34 -5.89 -12.36
C SER A 99 8.41 -5.12 -11.43
N GLU A 100 8.35 -5.48 -10.15
CA GLU A 100 7.48 -4.82 -9.17
C GLU A 100 8.06 -3.47 -8.72
N LEU A 101 9.40 -3.37 -8.63
CA LEU A 101 10.06 -2.08 -8.51
C LEU A 101 9.82 -1.20 -9.74
N ALA A 102 9.82 -1.80 -10.93
CA ALA A 102 9.53 -1.11 -12.18
C ALA A 102 8.08 -0.61 -12.25
N TRP A 103 7.11 -1.34 -11.71
CA TRP A 103 5.72 -0.86 -11.56
C TRP A 103 5.64 0.43 -10.75
N ARG A 104 6.36 0.50 -9.62
CA ARG A 104 6.44 1.73 -8.83
C ARG A 104 7.04 2.87 -9.67
N ALA A 105 8.16 2.62 -10.34
CA ALA A 105 8.79 3.63 -11.20
C ALA A 105 7.86 4.11 -12.31
N PHE A 106 7.14 3.18 -12.95
CA PHE A 106 6.15 3.48 -13.98
C PHE A 106 5.03 4.38 -13.47
N PHE A 107 4.46 4.10 -12.29
CA PHE A 107 3.43 4.96 -11.71
C PHE A 107 3.94 6.37 -11.41
N HIS A 108 5.19 6.52 -10.96
CA HIS A 108 5.80 7.85 -10.78
C HIS A 108 5.97 8.58 -12.12
N LEU A 109 6.41 7.90 -13.18
CA LEU A 109 6.51 8.50 -14.52
C LEU A 109 5.14 8.94 -15.05
N VAL A 110 4.09 8.13 -14.85
CA VAL A 110 2.73 8.51 -15.22
C VAL A 110 2.28 9.75 -14.44
N TYR A 111 2.60 9.83 -13.15
CA TYR A 111 2.24 11.00 -12.35
C TYR A 111 3.02 12.25 -12.77
N GLU A 112 4.31 12.11 -13.13
CA GLU A 112 5.12 13.21 -13.64
C GLU A 112 4.55 13.79 -14.93
N GLU A 113 4.09 12.93 -15.85
CA GLU A 113 3.50 13.34 -17.13
C GLU A 113 2.09 13.93 -16.97
N GLU A 114 1.25 13.29 -16.15
CA GLU A 114 -0.20 13.59 -16.11
C GLU A 114 -0.58 14.55 -14.97
N GLY A 115 0.29 14.72 -13.96
CA GLY A 115 0.04 15.53 -12.78
C GLY A 115 -1.27 15.15 -12.10
N ASP A 116 -2.07 16.16 -11.72
CA ASP A 116 -3.36 15.96 -11.05
C ASP A 116 -4.42 15.28 -11.92
N ARG A 117 -4.15 14.96 -13.20
CA ARG A 117 -5.09 14.17 -14.00
C ARG A 117 -5.28 12.75 -13.46
N ILE A 118 -4.29 12.20 -12.73
CA ILE A 118 -4.43 10.90 -12.05
C ILE A 118 -5.49 10.89 -10.95
N LEU A 119 -6.05 12.04 -10.60
CA LEU A 119 -7.14 12.21 -9.64
C LEU A 119 -8.53 11.99 -10.23
N LYS A 120 -8.59 11.81 -11.55
CA LYS A 120 -9.79 11.52 -12.33
C LYS A 120 -9.57 10.24 -13.11
N ASP A 121 -10.64 9.72 -13.70
CA ASP A 121 -10.58 8.56 -14.58
C ASP A 121 -9.61 8.83 -15.75
N MET A 122 -8.50 8.10 -15.79
CA MET A 122 -7.50 8.19 -16.86
C MET A 122 -8.08 7.71 -18.20
N GLU A 123 -8.93 6.68 -18.12
CA GLU A 123 -9.70 6.14 -19.22
C GLU A 123 -11.16 5.96 -18.82
N LYS A 124 -12.06 5.91 -19.81
CA LYS A 124 -13.47 5.57 -19.56
C LYS A 124 -13.56 4.22 -18.81
N PRO A 125 -14.41 4.12 -17.76
CA PRO A 125 -14.60 2.86 -17.04
C PRO A 125 -15.22 1.81 -17.95
N LYS A 126 -14.77 0.56 -17.83
CA LYS A 126 -15.24 -0.55 -18.68
C LYS A 126 -16.48 -1.21 -18.08
N VAL A 127 -16.81 -0.86 -16.85
CA VAL A 127 -18.05 -1.22 -16.17
C VAL A 127 -18.82 0.06 -15.93
N SER A 128 -19.99 0.18 -16.56
CA SER A 128 -20.91 1.30 -16.30
C SER A 128 -21.70 1.01 -15.04
N MET A 129 -21.46 1.81 -14.00
CA MET A 129 -22.23 1.77 -12.77
C MET A 129 -23.08 3.04 -12.74
N ARG A 130 -24.40 2.87 -12.74
CA ARG A 130 -25.35 3.99 -12.89
C ARG A 130 -25.24 5.03 -11.77
N GLN A 131 -24.76 4.63 -10.59
CA GLN A 131 -24.57 5.49 -9.41
C GLN A 131 -23.37 4.96 -8.60
N HIS A 132 -22.48 5.87 -8.21
CA HIS A 132 -21.42 5.60 -7.24
C HIS A 132 -21.53 6.53 -6.04
N GLN A 133 -21.18 6.02 -4.87
CA GLN A 133 -21.06 6.83 -3.68
C GLN A 133 -19.82 7.74 -3.77
N THR A 134 -20.07 9.01 -3.45
CA THR A 134 -19.11 10.12 -3.21
C THR A 134 -17.93 9.83 -2.32
N THR A 135 -18.31 9.14 -1.26
CA THR A 135 -17.65 9.10 0.03
C THR A 135 -17.60 7.66 0.48
N LEU A 136 -16.60 7.33 1.30
CA LEU A 136 -16.53 5.99 1.85
C LEU A 136 -17.64 5.80 2.90
N PRO A 137 -18.46 4.74 2.79
CA PRO A 137 -19.42 4.37 3.83
C PRO A 137 -18.73 4.13 5.19
N GLU A 138 -19.41 4.53 6.27
CA GLU A 138 -18.87 4.45 7.64
C GLU A 138 -18.58 3.02 8.10
N ASP A 139 -19.43 2.06 7.71
CA ASP A 139 -19.21 0.64 8.02
C ASP A 139 -17.92 0.10 7.40
N ILE A 140 -17.54 0.57 6.20
CA ILE A 140 -16.25 0.23 5.58
C ILE A 140 -15.11 0.95 6.31
N ALA A 141 -15.27 2.23 6.65
CA ALA A 141 -14.24 2.98 7.37
C ALA A 141 -13.93 2.39 8.76
N ASN A 142 -14.94 1.79 9.41
CA ASN A 142 -14.83 1.21 10.73
C ASN A 142 -14.43 -0.27 10.72
N GLY A 143 -14.57 -0.98 9.60
CA GLY A 143 -14.32 -2.43 9.54
C GLY A 143 -15.48 -3.25 10.08
N GLU A 144 -16.70 -2.79 9.83
CA GLU A 144 -17.97 -3.35 10.30
C GLU A 144 -18.85 -3.76 9.11
N THR A 145 -18.22 -4.24 8.04
CA THR A 145 -18.91 -4.56 6.77
C THR A 145 -19.75 -5.83 6.86
N GLY A 146 -19.53 -6.65 7.90
CA GLY A 146 -20.13 -7.96 8.07
C GLY A 146 -19.48 -9.05 7.20
N ILE A 147 -18.37 -8.73 6.52
CA ILE A 147 -17.57 -9.67 5.74
C ILE A 147 -16.24 -9.88 6.47
N PRO A 148 -16.03 -11.06 7.11
CA PRO A 148 -14.89 -11.27 8.00
C PRO A 148 -13.52 -10.98 7.38
N SER A 149 -13.32 -11.31 6.09
CA SER A 149 -12.05 -11.03 5.40
C SER A 149 -11.82 -9.53 5.18
N MET A 150 -12.86 -8.78 4.81
CA MET A 150 -12.75 -7.32 4.62
C MET A 150 -12.53 -6.63 5.95
N ASP A 151 -13.27 -7.02 6.99
CA ASP A 151 -13.15 -6.47 8.33
C ASP A 151 -11.76 -6.74 8.91
N THR A 152 -11.20 -7.94 8.66
CA THR A 152 -9.82 -8.28 9.04
C THR A 152 -8.79 -7.42 8.31
N PHE A 153 -8.95 -7.19 7.00
CA PHE A 153 -8.03 -6.31 6.25
C PHE A 153 -8.11 -4.87 6.73
N ILE A 154 -9.32 -4.35 6.99
CA ILE A 154 -9.51 -2.99 7.50
C ILE A 154 -8.87 -2.85 8.89
N ALA A 155 -9.10 -3.81 9.79
CA ALA A 155 -8.48 -3.83 11.11
C ALA A 155 -6.95 -3.86 11.05
N MET A 156 -6.38 -4.73 10.20
CA MET A 156 -4.93 -4.82 9.99
C MET A 156 -4.34 -3.53 9.43
N LEU A 157 -5.04 -2.90 8.48
CA LEU A 157 -4.65 -1.61 7.92
C LEU A 157 -4.64 -0.52 8.99
N LYS A 158 -5.70 -0.39 9.78
CA LYS A 158 -5.79 0.62 10.86
C LYS A 158 -4.74 0.39 11.95
N GLN A 159 -4.51 -0.87 12.33
CA GLN A 159 -3.59 -1.20 13.41
C GLN A 159 -2.11 -1.08 13.01
N THR A 160 -1.76 -1.49 11.79
CA THR A 160 -0.34 -1.61 11.38
C THR A 160 0.09 -0.60 10.32
N GLY A 161 -0.88 0.01 9.64
CA GLY A 161 -0.71 0.87 8.47
C GLY A 161 -0.17 0.13 7.24
N TYR A 162 -0.28 -1.19 7.17
CA TYR A 162 0.20 -1.99 6.06
C TYR A 162 -0.78 -3.09 5.66
N LEU A 163 -0.93 -3.29 4.35
CA LEU A 163 -1.58 -4.46 3.77
C LEU A 163 -0.74 -5.10 2.67
N HIS A 164 -0.83 -6.43 2.56
CA HIS A 164 -0.31 -7.18 1.41
C HIS A 164 -1.00 -6.71 0.11
N ASN A 165 -0.29 -6.71 -1.02
CA ASN A 165 -0.82 -6.19 -2.29
C ASN A 165 -2.16 -6.84 -2.70
N HIS A 166 -2.28 -8.17 -2.62
CA HIS A 166 -3.55 -8.84 -2.89
C HIS A 166 -4.67 -8.43 -1.93
N ALA A 167 -4.40 -8.26 -0.64
CA ALA A 167 -5.42 -7.76 0.30
C ALA A 167 -5.89 -6.34 -0.10
N ARG A 168 -4.97 -5.47 -0.56
CA ARG A 168 -5.34 -4.14 -1.10
C ARG A 168 -6.23 -4.27 -2.33
N MET A 169 -5.88 -5.14 -3.27
CA MET A 169 -6.66 -5.37 -4.49
C MET A 169 -8.05 -5.94 -4.19
N TYR A 170 -8.16 -6.88 -3.25
CA TYR A 170 -9.44 -7.45 -2.83
C TYR A 170 -10.32 -6.39 -2.16
N LEU A 171 -9.77 -5.64 -1.20
CA LEU A 171 -10.49 -4.58 -0.51
C LEU A 171 -10.93 -3.47 -1.47
N ALA A 172 -10.05 -3.05 -2.39
CA ALA A 172 -10.37 -2.05 -3.42
C ALA A 172 -11.48 -2.56 -4.36
N SER A 173 -11.40 -3.81 -4.79
CA SER A 173 -12.41 -4.43 -5.66
C SER A 173 -13.77 -4.54 -4.96
N TYR A 174 -13.77 -4.91 -3.67
CA TYR A 174 -14.98 -4.92 -2.84
C TYR A 174 -15.62 -3.53 -2.76
N ILE A 175 -14.81 -2.52 -2.45
CA ILE A 175 -15.27 -1.13 -2.31
C ILE A 175 -15.84 -0.59 -3.64
N VAL A 176 -15.11 -0.80 -4.74
CA VAL A 176 -15.51 -0.28 -6.06
C VAL A 176 -16.69 -1.06 -6.63
N HIS A 177 -16.57 -2.38 -6.78
CA HIS A 177 -17.50 -3.16 -7.61
C HIS A 177 -18.69 -3.70 -6.82
N PHE A 178 -18.50 -4.04 -5.54
CA PHE A 178 -19.56 -4.64 -4.72
C PHE A 178 -20.32 -3.57 -3.92
N ARG A 179 -19.59 -2.60 -3.35
CA ARG A 179 -20.16 -1.49 -2.57
C ARG A 179 -20.48 -0.25 -3.39
N ARG A 180 -20.12 -0.26 -4.69
CA ARG A 180 -20.40 0.82 -5.64
C ARG A 180 -19.90 2.18 -5.14
N VAL A 181 -18.72 2.19 -4.54
CA VAL A 181 -18.06 3.43 -4.08
C VAL A 181 -17.10 3.90 -5.17
N SER A 182 -16.98 5.22 -5.33
CA SER A 182 -15.96 5.78 -6.22
C SER A 182 -14.57 5.26 -5.82
N TRP A 183 -13.78 4.83 -6.81
CA TRP A 183 -12.39 4.41 -6.58
C TRP A 183 -11.60 5.52 -5.88
N ARG A 184 -11.92 6.79 -6.14
CA ARG A 184 -11.22 7.92 -5.55
C ARG A 184 -11.41 8.01 -4.04
N ALA A 185 -12.64 7.83 -3.56
CA ALA A 185 -12.95 7.86 -2.13
C ALA A 185 -12.22 6.72 -1.38
N GLY A 186 -12.18 5.53 -1.98
CA GLY A 186 -11.42 4.41 -1.42
C GLY A 186 -9.90 4.64 -1.46
N ALA A 187 -9.39 5.22 -2.55
CA ALA A 187 -7.98 5.54 -2.71
C ALA A 187 -7.49 6.56 -1.68
N ASP A 188 -8.22 7.65 -1.49
CA ASP A 188 -7.89 8.69 -0.49
C ASP A 188 -7.90 8.11 0.94
N TRP A 189 -8.92 7.31 1.26
CA TRP A 189 -9.03 6.65 2.56
C TRP A 189 -7.89 5.68 2.84
N MET A 190 -7.60 4.77 1.91
CA MET A 190 -6.52 3.79 2.09
C MET A 190 -5.16 4.50 2.15
N TYR A 191 -4.94 5.52 1.31
CA TYR A 191 -3.70 6.31 1.34
C TYR A 191 -3.45 6.95 2.71
N GLY A 192 -4.50 7.49 3.35
CA GLY A 192 -4.39 8.11 4.67
C GLY A 192 -3.99 7.14 5.79
N LEU A 193 -4.20 5.84 5.61
CA LEU A 193 -3.86 4.82 6.61
C LEU A 193 -2.50 4.13 6.34
N LEU A 194 -1.98 4.22 5.12
CA LEU A 194 -0.79 3.47 4.73
C LEU A 194 0.52 4.16 5.17
N ILE A 195 1.32 3.48 5.99
CA ILE A 195 2.70 3.95 6.28
C ILE A 195 3.56 3.99 5.02
N ASP A 196 3.29 3.07 4.08
CA ASP A 196 3.93 3.01 2.79
C ASP A 196 3.16 3.73 1.68
N GLY A 197 2.21 4.59 2.07
CA GLY A 197 1.36 5.36 1.17
C GLY A 197 2.18 6.17 0.17
N ASP A 198 2.19 5.69 -1.07
CA ASP A 198 2.80 6.32 -2.23
C ASP A 198 1.68 6.80 -3.15
N PHE A 199 1.59 8.11 -3.37
CA PHE A 199 0.41 8.75 -3.94
C PHE A 199 0.09 8.22 -5.35
N ALA A 200 1.11 8.21 -6.22
CA ALA A 200 1.01 7.71 -7.59
C ALA A 200 0.66 6.22 -7.62
N SER A 201 1.42 5.41 -6.87
CA SER A 201 1.20 3.95 -6.84
C SER A 201 -0.19 3.60 -6.33
N ASN A 202 -0.66 4.26 -5.27
CA ASN A 202 -1.99 4.02 -4.72
C ASN A 202 -3.08 4.39 -5.73
N HIS A 203 -3.14 5.65 -6.18
CA HIS A 203 -4.25 6.12 -7.01
C HIS A 203 -4.34 5.36 -8.34
N LEU A 204 -3.20 5.13 -9.01
CA LEU A 204 -3.18 4.40 -10.29
C LEU A 204 -3.51 2.91 -10.10
N SER A 205 -3.16 2.30 -8.96
CA SER A 205 -3.57 0.91 -8.66
C SER A 205 -5.08 0.80 -8.40
N TRP A 206 -5.68 1.78 -7.71
CA TRP A 206 -7.13 1.84 -7.54
C TRP A 206 -7.86 2.01 -8.88
N GLN A 207 -7.33 2.85 -9.76
CA GLN A 207 -7.84 2.99 -11.13
C GLN A 207 -7.67 1.70 -11.95
N TRP A 208 -6.56 0.98 -11.77
CA TRP A 208 -6.36 -0.33 -12.40
C TRP A 208 -7.44 -1.33 -11.97
N VAL A 209 -7.78 -1.37 -10.68
CA VAL A 209 -8.87 -2.21 -10.13
C VAL A 209 -10.23 -1.78 -10.68
N ALA A 210 -10.47 -0.47 -10.74
CA ALA A 210 -11.71 0.14 -11.24
C ALA A 210 -11.87 0.09 -12.76
N SER A 211 -10.85 -0.39 -13.49
CA SER A 211 -10.78 -0.39 -14.96
C SER A 211 -10.71 0.99 -15.62
N THR A 212 -10.31 2.02 -14.88
CA THR A 212 -10.04 3.35 -15.45
C THR A 212 -8.56 3.55 -15.79
N PHE A 213 -7.72 2.55 -15.52
CA PHE A 213 -6.31 2.47 -15.95
C PHE A 213 -5.92 1.03 -16.34
N SER A 214 -6.88 0.27 -16.88
CA SER A 214 -6.71 -1.11 -17.33
C SER A 214 -7.79 -1.50 -18.34
N HIS A 215 -7.58 -2.60 -19.07
CA HIS A 215 -8.51 -3.08 -20.10
C HIS A 215 -9.77 -3.78 -19.55
N LYS A 216 -9.77 -4.22 -18.29
CA LYS A 216 -10.90 -4.94 -17.67
C LYS A 216 -10.96 -4.69 -16.17
N PRO A 217 -12.15 -4.73 -15.54
CA PRO A 217 -12.26 -4.62 -14.09
C PRO A 217 -11.55 -5.78 -13.40
N TYR A 218 -10.96 -5.49 -12.24
CA TYR A 218 -10.49 -6.53 -11.34
C TYR A 218 -11.60 -6.90 -10.36
N ILE A 219 -12.13 -8.11 -10.51
CA ILE A 219 -13.16 -8.69 -9.63
C ILE A 219 -12.58 -9.99 -9.09
N PHE A 220 -12.41 -10.09 -7.77
CA PHE A 220 -11.98 -11.33 -7.14
C PHE A 220 -13.16 -12.31 -6.99
N ASN A 221 -12.86 -13.60 -6.97
CA ASN A 221 -13.82 -14.66 -6.65
C ASN A 221 -13.58 -15.18 -5.22
N ARG A 222 -14.47 -16.04 -4.70
CA ARG A 222 -14.34 -16.58 -3.34
C ARG A 222 -13.05 -17.40 -3.15
N GLU A 223 -12.63 -18.14 -4.17
CA GLU A 223 -11.38 -18.91 -4.18
C GLU A 223 -10.13 -18.03 -4.08
N ASN A 224 -10.24 -16.72 -4.36
CA ASN A 224 -9.14 -15.78 -4.15
C ASN A 224 -8.97 -15.37 -2.68
N LEU A 225 -10.00 -15.57 -1.84
CA LEU A 225 -10.05 -15.19 -0.42
C LEU A 225 -9.89 -16.35 0.56
N GLU A 226 -10.06 -17.59 0.08
CA GLU A 226 -9.85 -18.86 0.82
C GLU A 226 -8.45 -19.44 0.51
#